data_AF-A0ABD0QUN9-F1
#
_entry.id   AF-A0ABD0QUN9-F1
#
_cell.length_a   1.000
_cell.length_b   1.000
_cell.length_c   1.000
_cell.angle_alpha   90.00
_cell.angle_beta   90.00
_cell.angle_gamma   90.00
#
_symmetry.space_group_name_H-M   'P 1'
#
loop_
_entity.id
_entity.type
_entity.pdbx_description
1 polymer ?
#
loop_
_entity_poly.entity_id
_entity_poly.type
_entity_poly.pdbx_seq_one_letter_code
_entity_poly.pdbx_strand_id
1 'polypeptide(L)' 'GLYYLISSRGVLYQTFCDMTTAGGGWTLVASVHENNIQQGDNPNRPEGDGTWANTVTFGDAEAAT' A
#
# COMPACT_ATOMS: atom_id res chain seq x y z
N GLY A 1 5.75 2.62 -14.37
CA GLY A 1 5.63 4.10 -14.40
C GLY A 1 4.42 4.55 -13.59
N LEU A 2 4.24 5.83 -13.32
CA LEU A 2 3.07 6.33 -12.58
C LEU A 2 1.84 6.49 -13.48
N TYR A 3 0.70 5.98 -13.03
CA TYR A 3 -0.60 6.07 -13.70
C TYR A 3 -1.69 6.47 -12.72
N TYR A 4 -2.72 7.17 -13.20
CA TYR A 4 -3.95 7.41 -12.45
C TYR A 4 -4.93 6.25 -12.64
N LEU A 5 -5.47 5.73 -11.55
CA LEU A 5 -6.51 4.70 -11.51
C LEU A 5 -7.74 5.24 -10.77
N ILE A 6 -8.91 4.70 -11.10
CA ILE A 6 -10.15 5.02 -10.39
C ILE A 6 -10.75 3.73 -9.81
N SER A 7 -11.03 3.73 -8.51
CA SER A 7 -11.69 2.60 -7.86
C SER A 7 -13.16 2.48 -8.29
N SER A 8 -13.78 1.34 -8.02
CA SER A 8 -15.22 1.14 -8.27
C SER A 8 -16.12 2.12 -7.50
N ARG A 9 -15.60 2.76 -6.44
CA ARG A 9 -16.29 3.80 -5.68
C ARG A 9 -16.00 5.22 -6.19
N GLY A 10 -15.25 5.36 -7.28
CA GLY A 10 -14.92 6.66 -7.88
C GLY A 10 -13.71 7.36 -7.25
N VAL A 11 -12.90 6.67 -6.42
CA VAL A 11 -11.70 7.28 -5.83
C VAL A 11 -10.58 7.29 -6.85
N LEU A 12 -10.11 8.47 -7.23
CA LEU A 12 -8.95 8.68 -8.11
C LEU A 12 -7.67 8.63 -7.28
N TYR A 13 -6.70 7.82 -7.68
CA TYR A 13 -5.40 7.71 -7.03
C TYR A 13 -4.29 7.43 -8.04
N GLN A 14 -3.06 7.79 -7.70
CA GLN A 14 -1.88 7.53 -8.53
C GLN A 14 -1.11 6.34 -7.95
N THR A 15 -0.61 5.46 -8.81
CA THR A 15 0.27 4.36 -8.40
C THR A 15 1.26 3.96 -9.49
N PHE A 16 2.25 3.13 -9.14
CA PHE A 16 3.18 2.54 -10.08
C PHE A 16 2.57 1.30 -10.76
N CYS A 17 2.62 1.28 -12.10
CA CYS A 17 2.32 0.09 -12.89
C CYS A 17 3.60 -0.48 -13.52
N ASP A 18 3.86 -1.77 -13.26
CA ASP A 18 4.86 -2.54 -13.98
C ASP A 18 4.22 -3.10 -15.26
N MET A 19 4.69 -2.55 -16.38
CA MET A 19 4.20 -2.86 -17.73
C MET A 19 5.13 -3.79 -18.49
N THR A 20 6.11 -4.42 -17.83
CA THR A 20 7.10 -5.29 -18.47
C THR A 20 7.11 -6.71 -17.90
N THR A 21 7.03 -6.89 -16.58
CA THR A 21 7.12 -8.22 -15.96
C THR A 21 5.99 -9.15 -16.42
N ALA A 22 6.35 -10.30 -17.00
CA ALA A 22 5.39 -11.30 -17.50
C ALA A 22 4.33 -10.73 -18.46
N GLY A 23 4.69 -9.72 -19.27
CA GLY A 23 3.76 -9.04 -20.19
C GLY A 23 3.08 -7.81 -19.60
N GLY A 24 3.39 -7.44 -18.36
CA GLY A 24 2.92 -6.21 -17.72
C GLY A 24 1.52 -6.32 -17.12
N GLY A 25 0.98 -5.16 -16.72
CA GLY A 25 -0.34 -5.06 -16.11
C GLY A 25 -0.35 -5.25 -14.60
N TRP A 26 0.81 -5.22 -13.95
CA TRP A 26 0.92 -5.29 -12.50
C TRP A 26 0.77 -3.92 -11.88
N THR A 27 -0.03 -3.83 -10.82
CA THR A 27 -0.28 -2.59 -10.07
C THR A 27 0.32 -2.69 -8.68
N LEU A 28 1.14 -1.71 -8.28
CA LEU A 28 1.56 -1.58 -6.89
C LEU A 28 0.36 -1.20 -6.02
N VAL A 29 0.08 -1.99 -4.98
CA VAL A 29 -1.07 -1.76 -4.08
C VAL A 29 -0.67 -1.49 -2.64
N ALA A 30 0.53 -1.88 -2.22
CA ALA A 30 1.08 -1.62 -0.89
C ALA A 30 2.61 -1.83 -0.88
N SER A 31 3.26 -1.24 0.12
CA SER A 31 4.65 -1.55 0.51
C SER A 31 4.70 -1.68 2.04
N VAL A 32 5.49 -2.64 2.52
CA VAL A 32 5.75 -2.83 3.95
C VAL A 32 7.15 -2.31 4.21
N HIS A 33 7.24 -1.23 4.98
CA HIS A 33 8.49 -0.55 5.28
C HIS A 33 8.69 -0.48 6.80
N GLU A 34 9.87 -0.92 7.26
CA GLU A 34 10.29 -0.85 8.65
C GLU A 34 11.03 0.47 8.90
N ASN A 35 10.43 1.37 9.69
CA ASN A 35 11.06 2.64 10.04
C ASN A 35 11.87 2.59 11.34
N ASN A 36 11.58 1.65 12.25
CA ASN A 36 12.27 1.43 13.51
C ASN A 36 11.93 0.05 14.12
N ILE A 37 12.88 -0.88 14.11
CA ILE A 37 12.73 -2.30 14.51
C ILE A 37 12.31 -2.55 15.97
N GLN A 38 12.12 -1.50 16.79
CA GLN A 38 11.77 -1.61 18.21
C GLN A 38 10.33 -1.18 18.51
N GLN A 39 9.40 -1.33 17.56
CA GLN A 39 8.07 -0.74 17.68
C GLN A 39 7.04 -1.66 18.38
N GLY A 40 7.01 -1.58 19.72
CA GLY A 40 5.83 -1.88 20.55
C GLY A 40 5.40 -3.36 20.67
N ASP A 41 4.84 -3.69 21.82
CA ASP A 41 4.10 -4.93 22.06
C ASP A 41 2.99 -4.61 23.07
N ASN A 42 1.73 -4.75 22.68
CA ASN A 42 0.59 -4.46 23.54
C ASN A 42 -0.40 -5.63 23.52
N PRO A 43 -0.44 -6.47 24.56
CA PRO A 43 -1.32 -7.63 24.61
C PRO A 43 -2.81 -7.26 24.62
N ASN A 44 -3.16 -6.02 24.95
CA ASN A 44 -4.53 -5.52 24.92
C ASN A 44 -4.97 -5.02 23.53
N ARG A 45 -4.09 -5.06 22.53
CA ARG A 45 -4.39 -4.70 21.13
C ARG A 45 -3.97 -5.84 20.19
N PRO A 46 -4.65 -7.01 20.26
CA PRO A 46 -4.23 -8.22 19.54
C PRO A 46 -4.27 -8.09 18.02
N GLU A 47 -5.09 -7.19 17.47
CA GLU A 47 -5.19 -6.93 16.02
C GLU A 47 -4.23 -5.83 15.54
N GLY A 48 -3.49 -5.20 16.46
CA GLY A 48 -2.66 -4.04 16.17
C GLY A 48 -3.48 -2.90 15.54
N ASP A 49 -2.96 -2.31 14.47
CA ASP A 49 -3.65 -1.28 13.69
C ASP A 49 -4.66 -1.88 12.67
N GLY A 50 -4.65 -3.19 12.45
CA GLY A 50 -5.60 -3.88 11.58
C GLY A 50 -5.57 -3.46 10.10
N THR A 51 -4.49 -2.83 9.62
CA THR A 51 -4.39 -2.25 8.28
C THR A 51 -4.48 -3.27 7.14
N TRP A 52 -4.18 -4.54 7.40
CA TRP A 52 -4.35 -5.62 6.43
C TRP A 52 -5.81 -5.93 6.07
N ALA A 53 -6.78 -5.56 6.92
CA ALA A 53 -8.18 -5.93 6.76
C ALA A 53 -9.16 -4.77 6.93
N ASN A 54 -8.69 -3.53 6.81
CA ASN A 54 -9.52 -2.32 6.83
C ASN A 54 -9.39 -1.55 5.50
N THR A 55 -9.99 -0.35 5.41
CA THR A 55 -9.97 0.46 4.17
C THR A 55 -9.11 1.72 4.28
N VAL A 56 -8.22 1.80 5.27
CA VAL A 56 -7.34 2.96 5.39
C VAL A 56 -6.23 2.88 4.33
N THR A 57 -5.78 4.03 3.84
CA THR A 57 -4.68 4.16 2.88
C THR A 57 -3.66 5.15 3.40
N PHE A 58 -2.39 4.95 3.09
CA PHE A 58 -1.29 5.79 3.55
C PHE A 58 -0.12 5.77 2.54
N GLY A 59 0.67 6.84 2.56
CA GLY A 59 1.84 7.00 1.70
C GLY A 59 1.51 7.31 0.24
N ASP A 60 2.57 7.46 -0.55
CA ASP A 60 2.54 7.71 -1.99
C ASP A 60 3.44 6.69 -2.70
N ALA A 61 3.13 6.38 -3.96
CA ALA A 61 3.86 5.36 -4.72
C ALA A 61 5.35 5.70 -4.93
N GLU A 62 5.71 6.98 -4.95
CA GLU A 62 7.11 7.42 -5.07
C GLU A 62 7.92 7.23 -3.77
N ALA A 63 7.24 7.13 -2.63
CA ALA A 63 7.85 6.97 -1.30
C ALA A 63 7.71 5.54 -0.75
N ALA A 64 7.47 4.55 -1.61
CA ALA A 64 7.17 3.18 -1.23
C ALA A 64 8.42 2.33 -0.87
N THR A 65 9.53 2.96 -0.48
CA THR A 65 10.84 2.32 -0.17
C THR A 65 11.54 2.96 1.01
#